data_AF-A0AAU3LTX2-F1
#
_entry.id   AF-A0AAU3LTX2-F1
#
_cell.length_a   1.000
_cell.length_b   1.000
_cell.length_c   1.000
_cell.angle_alpha   90.00
_cell.angle_beta   90.00
_cell.angle_gamma   90.00
#
_symmetry.space_group_name_H-M   'P 1'
#
loop_
_entity.id
_entity.type
_entity.pdbx_description
1 polymer ?
#
loop_
_entity_poly.entity_id
_entity_poly.type
_entity_poly.pdbx_seq_one_letter_code
_entity_poly.pdbx_strand_id
1 'polypeptide(L)'
;MPFREINSKMVEATVLPGQKMFSQRGAMLAYRGEVSFTPNIQGGQGGVMSMIGRRMANEATPLMTVEGSGTVMFGHGGHHIQVINLAGDTLYVEADRLLAFDGTLQQGTMFMGSQGGVMGMVRGQVSGQGLFTTTLKGHGAVAVMAHGGVIELPIAPGREVHVDPQAYVAHHGDVRNKLSTALGWRDMVGRGSGEAFQLELSGSGAVYVQASEEKL
;
A
#
# COMPACT_ATOMS: atom_id res chain seq x y z
N MET A 1 8.64 11.84 -14.90
CA MET A 1 7.80 11.26 -13.83
C MET A 1 6.68 10.51 -14.52
N PRO A 2 6.47 9.22 -14.24
CA PRO A 2 5.54 8.39 -14.99
C PRO A 2 4.08 8.76 -14.75
N PHE A 3 3.74 9.31 -13.58
CA PHE A 3 2.39 9.68 -13.17
C PHE A 3 2.18 11.20 -13.06
N ARG A 4 1.02 11.67 -13.50
CA ARG A 4 0.54 13.05 -13.40
C ARG A 4 -0.88 13.05 -12.86
N GLU A 5 -1.14 13.76 -11.77
CA GLU A 5 -2.49 13.92 -11.24
C GLU A 5 -3.35 14.76 -12.19
N ILE A 6 -4.51 14.22 -12.60
CA ILE A 6 -5.50 14.94 -13.40
C ILE A 6 -6.42 15.73 -12.47
N ASN A 7 -6.88 15.06 -11.41
CA ASN A 7 -7.62 15.62 -10.29
C ASN A 7 -7.41 14.70 -9.07
N SER A 8 -8.14 14.97 -7.98
CA SER A 8 -7.96 14.22 -6.73
C SER A 8 -8.30 12.73 -6.80
N LYS A 9 -8.93 12.23 -7.87
CA LYS A 9 -9.41 10.84 -8.02
C LYS A 9 -8.93 10.15 -9.29
N MET A 10 -8.15 10.83 -10.13
CA MET A 10 -7.66 10.29 -11.39
C MET A 10 -6.21 10.69 -11.64
N VAL A 11 -5.42 9.72 -12.10
CA VAL A 11 -4.01 9.92 -12.46
C VAL A 11 -3.77 9.48 -13.91
N GLU A 12 -3.01 10.27 -14.66
CA GLU A 12 -2.52 9.92 -15.99
C GLU A 12 -1.12 9.31 -15.87
N ALA A 13 -0.85 8.25 -16.61
CA ALA A 13 0.45 7.62 -16.71
C ALA A 13 0.93 7.60 -18.15
N THR A 14 2.18 7.98 -18.39
CA THR A 14 2.80 7.86 -19.73
C THR A 14 3.55 6.53 -19.81
N VAL A 15 3.20 5.71 -20.81
CA VAL A 15 3.82 4.41 -21.08
C VAL A 15 4.73 4.57 -22.29
N LEU A 16 6.03 4.32 -22.11
CA LEU A 16 7.03 4.41 -23.16
C LEU A 16 7.43 3.01 -23.65
N PRO A 17 7.82 2.86 -24.93
CA PRO A 17 8.30 1.59 -25.45
C PRO A 17 9.43 1.00 -24.60
N GLY A 18 9.30 -0.28 -24.25
CA GLY A 18 10.27 -1.00 -23.42
C GLY A 18 10.17 -0.71 -21.91
N GLN A 19 9.32 0.22 -21.49
CA GLN A 19 9.01 0.44 -20.08
C GLN A 19 7.75 -0.32 -19.70
N LYS A 20 7.71 -0.74 -18.44
CA LYS A 20 6.57 -1.41 -17.83
C LYS A 20 6.11 -0.60 -16.65
N MET A 21 4.83 -0.64 -16.38
CA MET A 21 4.26 -0.21 -15.10
C MET A 21 3.27 -1.25 -14.62
N PHE A 22 2.93 -1.18 -13.35
CA PHE A 22 1.96 -2.07 -12.74
C PHE A 22 0.76 -1.27 -12.28
N SER A 23 -0.44 -1.83 -12.42
CA SER A 23 -1.66 -1.23 -11.91
C SER A 23 -2.55 -2.28 -11.26
N GLN A 24 -3.37 -1.89 -10.30
CA GLN A 24 -4.48 -2.71 -9.82
C GLN A 24 -5.40 -3.09 -10.98
N ARG A 25 -5.89 -4.34 -10.96
CA ARG A 25 -6.84 -4.84 -11.93
C ARG A 25 -8.16 -4.08 -11.81
N GLY A 26 -8.64 -3.56 -12.95
CA GLY A 26 -9.86 -2.75 -12.99
C GLY A 26 -9.64 -1.28 -12.59
N ALA A 27 -8.40 -0.83 -12.42
CA ALA A 27 -8.08 0.57 -12.20
C ALA A 27 -8.03 1.41 -13.49
N MET A 28 -7.99 0.78 -14.67
CA MET A 28 -7.94 1.49 -15.95
C MET A 28 -9.30 2.11 -16.27
N LEU A 29 -9.29 3.43 -16.50
CA LEU A 29 -10.47 4.20 -16.90
C LEU A 29 -10.49 4.50 -18.40
N ALA A 30 -9.33 4.84 -18.97
CA ALA A 30 -9.16 5.12 -20.39
C ALA A 30 -7.68 5.01 -20.79
N TYR A 31 -7.39 4.90 -22.09
CA TYR A 31 -6.03 4.96 -22.62
C TYR A 31 -6.01 5.53 -24.04
N ARG A 32 -4.84 6.00 -24.49
CA ARG A 32 -4.56 6.48 -25.84
C ARG A 32 -3.26 5.88 -26.34
N GLY A 33 -3.23 5.48 -27.61
CA GLY A 33 -2.08 4.81 -28.22
C GLY A 33 -2.13 3.30 -28.11
N GLU A 34 -1.00 2.66 -28.37
CA GLU A 34 -0.85 1.20 -28.41
C GLU A 34 -0.44 0.72 -27.02
N VAL A 35 -1.41 0.47 -26.14
CA VAL A 35 -1.17 0.01 -24.76
C VAL A 35 -1.81 -1.35 -24.54
N SER A 36 -1.04 -2.27 -23.95
CA SER A 36 -1.48 -3.61 -23.59
C SER A 36 -1.53 -3.79 -22.07
N PHE A 37 -2.50 -4.58 -21.62
CA PHE A 37 -2.71 -4.91 -20.21
C PHE A 37 -2.67 -6.43 -20.06
N THR A 38 -1.68 -6.96 -19.36
CA THR A 38 -1.55 -8.39 -19.11
C THR A 38 -1.63 -8.66 -17.61
N PRO A 39 -2.38 -9.67 -17.14
CA PRO A 39 -2.35 -10.03 -15.73
C PRO A 39 -0.91 -10.27 -15.26
N ASN A 40 -0.52 -9.65 -14.14
CA ASN A 40 0.82 -9.84 -13.59
C ASN A 40 0.89 -11.22 -12.91
N ILE A 41 1.28 -12.23 -13.66
CA ILE A 41 1.48 -13.60 -13.17
C ILE A 41 2.93 -13.72 -12.64
N GLN A 42 3.31 -12.88 -11.68
CA GLN A 42 4.53 -13.12 -10.91
C GLN A 42 4.20 -14.14 -9.81
N GLY A 43 4.19 -15.42 -10.23
CA GLY A 43 3.80 -16.54 -9.37
C GLY A 43 3.95 -17.88 -10.06
N GLY A 44 5.20 -18.25 -10.40
CA GLY A 44 5.62 -19.62 -10.64
C GLY A 44 5.42 -20.15 -12.07
N GLN A 45 6.53 -20.33 -12.78
CA GLN A 45 6.60 -21.37 -13.80
C GLN A 45 6.34 -22.72 -13.13
N GLY A 46 5.28 -23.41 -13.54
CA GLY A 46 5.11 -24.86 -13.43
C GLY A 46 5.17 -25.48 -12.02
N GLY A 47 4.01 -25.86 -11.48
CA GLY A 47 3.92 -26.89 -10.43
C GLY A 47 3.26 -26.45 -9.13
N VAL A 48 3.13 -27.42 -8.22
CA VAL A 48 2.44 -27.34 -6.91
C VAL A 48 2.91 -26.15 -6.06
N MET A 49 4.15 -25.67 -6.23
CA MET A 49 4.68 -24.47 -5.58
C MET A 49 3.92 -23.18 -5.94
N SER A 50 3.35 -23.13 -7.15
CA SER A 50 2.51 -22.02 -7.62
C SER A 50 1.17 -21.95 -6.88
N MET A 51 0.68 -23.06 -6.30
CA MET A 51 -0.56 -23.05 -5.51
C MET A 51 -0.38 -22.47 -4.11
N ILE A 52 0.81 -22.63 -3.52
CA ILE A 52 1.14 -22.03 -2.21
C ILE A 52 1.39 -20.52 -2.38
N GLY A 53 2.13 -20.12 -3.43
CA GLY A 53 2.26 -18.71 -3.81
C GLY A 53 0.92 -18.05 -4.13
N ARG A 54 -0.02 -18.77 -4.78
CA ARG A 54 -1.39 -18.29 -5.04
C ARG A 54 -2.21 -18.02 -3.80
N ARG A 55 -1.99 -18.73 -2.69
CA ARG A 55 -2.72 -18.46 -1.43
C ARG A 55 -2.21 -17.20 -0.73
N MET A 56 -0.91 -16.91 -0.81
CA MET A 56 -0.36 -15.63 -0.35
C MET A 56 -0.68 -14.48 -1.31
N ALA A 57 -0.75 -14.75 -2.61
CA ALA A 57 -1.22 -13.81 -3.63
C ALA A 57 -2.75 -13.60 -3.61
N ASN A 58 -3.51 -14.43 -2.89
CA ASN A 58 -4.96 -14.28 -2.75
C ASN A 58 -5.34 -13.13 -1.80
N GLU A 59 -4.37 -12.61 -1.05
CA GLU A 59 -4.48 -11.41 -0.21
C GLU A 59 -3.80 -10.19 -0.86
N ALA A 60 -3.08 -10.38 -1.96
CA ALA A 60 -2.49 -9.29 -2.73
C ALA A 60 -3.49 -8.82 -3.80
N THR A 61 -3.75 -7.52 -3.83
CA THR A 61 -4.55 -6.88 -4.88
C THR A 61 -4.07 -7.34 -6.26
N PRO A 62 -4.95 -7.94 -7.09
CA PRO A 62 -4.53 -8.48 -8.39
C PRO A 62 -3.98 -7.35 -9.26
N LEU A 63 -2.72 -7.48 -9.69
CA LEU A 63 -2.03 -6.50 -10.51
C LEU A 63 -2.09 -6.85 -12.00
N MET A 64 -2.00 -5.83 -12.84
CA MET A 64 -1.85 -5.86 -14.28
C MET A 64 -0.52 -5.22 -14.65
N THR A 65 0.24 -5.86 -15.52
CA THR A 65 1.39 -5.27 -16.20
C THR A 65 0.89 -4.46 -17.39
N VAL A 66 1.32 -3.22 -17.48
CA VAL A 66 0.95 -2.26 -18.54
C VAL A 66 2.20 -1.92 -19.34
N GLU A 67 2.15 -2.21 -20.64
CA GLU A 67 3.29 -2.04 -21.56
C GLU A 67 2.80 -1.51 -22.91
N GLY A 68 3.65 -0.76 -23.62
CA GLY A 68 3.36 -0.26 -24.96
C GLY A 68 3.86 1.16 -25.17
N SER A 69 3.09 1.97 -25.91
CA SER A 69 3.42 3.35 -26.25
C SER A 69 2.14 4.19 -26.24
N GLY A 70 1.97 5.04 -25.21
CA GLY A 70 0.75 5.80 -25.05
C GLY A 70 0.57 6.45 -23.68
N THR A 71 -0.66 6.86 -23.40
CA THR A 71 -1.07 7.34 -22.08
C THR A 71 -2.23 6.51 -21.53
N VAL A 72 -2.25 6.31 -20.22
CA VAL A 72 -3.30 5.56 -19.52
C VAL A 72 -3.82 6.40 -18.37
N MET A 73 -5.13 6.45 -18.19
CA MET A 73 -5.77 7.12 -17.06
C MET A 73 -6.27 6.06 -16.09
N PHE A 74 -5.83 6.17 -14.84
CA PHE A 74 -6.20 5.27 -13.76
C PHE A 74 -7.06 5.96 -12.71
N GLY A 75 -7.94 5.17 -12.11
CA GLY A 75 -8.73 5.50 -10.94
C GLY A 75 -9.62 4.30 -10.56
N HIS A 76 -9.99 4.21 -9.29
CA HIS A 76 -10.72 3.05 -8.79
C HIS A 76 -11.64 3.46 -7.63
N GLY A 77 -12.87 2.94 -7.61
CA GLY A 77 -13.85 3.16 -6.53
C GLY A 77 -14.25 4.61 -6.22
N GLY A 78 -13.79 5.60 -6.99
CA GLY A 78 -13.95 7.01 -6.65
C GLY A 78 -13.12 7.48 -5.44
N HIS A 79 -12.10 6.70 -5.07
CA HIS A 79 -11.14 7.03 -4.01
C HIS A 79 -10.22 8.17 -4.44
N HIS A 80 -9.69 8.89 -3.45
CA HIS A 80 -8.68 9.90 -3.75
C HIS A 80 -7.36 9.21 -4.04
N ILE A 81 -6.55 9.83 -4.90
CA ILE A 81 -5.24 9.34 -5.29
C ILE A 81 -4.19 10.30 -4.77
N GLN A 82 -3.14 9.75 -4.17
CA GLN A 82 -1.91 10.47 -3.86
C GLN A 82 -0.77 9.86 -4.65
N VAL A 83 -0.02 10.68 -5.39
CA VAL A 83 1.24 10.24 -6.00
C VAL A 83 2.40 10.47 -5.02
N ILE A 84 3.14 9.40 -4.73
CA ILE A 84 4.33 9.38 -3.87
C ILE A 84 5.54 9.10 -4.74
N ASN A 85 6.54 9.98 -4.70
CA ASN A 85 7.80 9.81 -5.41
C ASN A 85 8.85 9.18 -4.49
N LEU A 86 9.51 8.13 -4.95
CA LEU A 86 10.59 7.47 -4.24
C LEU A 86 11.93 7.86 -4.86
N ALA A 87 12.84 8.33 -4.01
CA ALA A 87 14.19 8.75 -4.37
C ALA A 87 15.25 7.78 -3.83
N GLY A 88 14.98 6.47 -3.91
CA GLY A 88 15.84 5.41 -3.38
C GLY A 88 15.32 4.75 -2.09
N ASP A 89 14.30 5.34 -1.48
CA ASP A 89 13.67 4.83 -0.25
C ASP A 89 12.79 3.61 -0.52
N THR A 90 12.28 3.02 0.57
CA THR A 90 11.26 1.96 0.53
C THR A 90 9.94 2.55 1.01
N LEU A 91 8.89 2.36 0.20
CA LEU A 91 7.51 2.61 0.57
C LEU A 91 6.87 1.31 1.06
N TYR A 92 6.14 1.42 2.15
CA TYR A 92 5.33 0.40 2.76
C TYR A 92 3.88 0.84 2.61
N VAL A 93 3.09 0.13 1.81
CA VAL A 93 1.69 0.50 1.52
C VAL A 93 0.76 -0.68 1.77
N GLU A 94 -0.42 -0.42 2.34
CA GLU A 94 -1.48 -1.42 2.44
C GLU A 94 -1.87 -1.93 1.04
N ALA A 95 -2.00 -3.25 0.89
CA ALA A 95 -2.15 -3.86 -0.44
C ALA A 95 -3.42 -3.37 -1.18
N ASP A 96 -4.52 -3.15 -0.47
CA ASP A 96 -5.80 -2.65 -1.00
C ASP A 96 -5.74 -1.16 -1.42
N ARG A 97 -4.70 -0.42 -0.99
CA ARG A 97 -4.48 0.99 -1.32
C ARG A 97 -3.59 1.21 -2.52
N LEU A 98 -2.98 0.17 -3.07
CA LEU A 98 -2.07 0.32 -4.20
C LEU A 98 -2.84 0.46 -5.53
N LEU A 99 -2.76 1.62 -6.18
CA LEU A 99 -3.41 1.84 -7.49
C LEU A 99 -2.50 1.47 -8.65
N ALA A 100 -1.31 2.07 -8.70
CA ALA A 100 -0.35 1.88 -9.79
C ALA A 100 1.06 2.27 -9.34
N PHE A 101 2.09 1.69 -9.95
CA PHE A 101 3.47 2.03 -9.65
C PHE A 101 4.39 1.79 -10.85
N ASP A 102 5.51 2.51 -10.85
CA ASP A 102 6.56 2.42 -11.86
C ASP A 102 7.21 1.01 -11.85
N GLY A 103 7.42 0.42 -13.02
CA GLY A 103 8.05 -0.89 -13.14
C GLY A 103 9.55 -0.90 -12.81
N THR A 104 10.17 0.26 -12.60
CA THR A 104 11.53 0.36 -12.04
C THR A 104 11.60 -0.01 -10.55
N LEU A 105 10.46 0.02 -9.85
CA LEU A 105 10.41 -0.27 -8.42
C LEU A 105 10.44 -1.77 -8.15
N GLN A 106 11.25 -2.17 -7.17
CA GLN A 106 11.30 -3.54 -6.70
C GLN A 106 10.12 -3.79 -5.76
N GLN A 107 9.19 -4.63 -6.21
CA GLN A 107 8.05 -5.07 -5.42
C GLN A 107 8.43 -6.23 -4.49
N GLY A 108 8.04 -6.12 -3.23
CA GLY A 108 8.06 -7.21 -2.26
C GLY A 108 6.77 -7.25 -1.46
N THR A 109 6.63 -8.29 -0.63
CA THR A 109 5.54 -8.41 0.33
C THR A 109 6.15 -8.57 1.72
N MET A 110 5.74 -7.72 2.64
CA MET A 110 6.10 -7.85 4.06
C MET A 110 4.83 -8.08 4.86
N PHE A 111 4.84 -9.11 5.70
CA PHE A 111 3.81 -9.27 6.70
C PHE A 111 4.22 -8.47 7.94
N MET A 112 3.45 -7.47 8.36
CA MET A 112 3.83 -6.64 9.51
C MET A 112 3.88 -7.44 10.82
N GLY A 113 3.24 -8.61 10.90
CA GLY A 113 3.39 -9.52 12.03
C GLY A 113 4.75 -10.24 12.11
N SER A 114 5.59 -10.20 11.07
CA SER A 114 6.87 -10.95 11.09
C SER A 114 7.98 -10.24 11.87
N GLN A 115 7.87 -8.95 12.19
CA GLN A 115 8.83 -8.28 13.09
C GLN A 115 8.74 -8.79 14.55
N GLY A 116 7.65 -9.48 14.91
CA GLY A 116 7.45 -10.08 16.24
C GLY A 116 7.69 -11.59 16.32
N GLY A 117 8.30 -12.21 15.30
CA GLY A 117 8.45 -13.66 15.21
C GLY A 117 7.13 -14.42 15.06
N VAL A 118 7.12 -15.72 15.38
CA VAL A 118 5.93 -16.61 15.27
C VAL A 118 4.72 -16.10 16.05
N MET A 119 4.91 -15.22 17.04
CA MET A 119 3.83 -14.61 17.83
C MET A 119 3.10 -13.47 17.10
N GLY A 120 3.75 -12.76 16.17
CA GLY A 120 3.09 -11.70 15.41
C GLY A 120 2.27 -12.23 14.23
N MET A 121 2.56 -13.43 13.71
CA MET A 121 1.68 -14.17 12.79
C MET A 121 0.32 -14.49 13.42
N VAL A 122 0.32 -14.94 14.67
CA VAL A 122 -0.93 -15.26 15.39
C VAL A 122 -1.72 -13.98 15.69
N ARG A 123 -1.07 -12.90 16.12
CA ARG A 123 -1.76 -11.62 16.42
C ARG A 123 -2.38 -10.92 15.21
N GLY A 124 -1.77 -11.04 14.02
CA GLY A 124 -2.35 -10.51 12.78
C GLY A 124 -3.57 -11.32 12.29
N GLN A 125 -3.65 -12.61 12.62
CA GLN A 125 -4.81 -13.44 12.29
C GLN A 125 -5.95 -13.34 13.31
N VAL A 126 -5.66 -13.13 14.60
CA VAL A 126 -6.68 -13.08 15.66
C VAL A 126 -7.45 -11.75 15.67
N SER A 127 -6.85 -10.65 15.19
CA SER A 127 -7.48 -9.33 15.11
C SER A 127 -8.34 -9.12 13.84
N GLY A 128 -8.29 -10.03 12.86
CA GLY A 128 -8.84 -9.77 11.51
C GLY A 128 -8.16 -8.60 10.78
N GLN A 129 -7.10 -8.03 11.36
CA GLN A 129 -6.29 -6.94 10.83
C GLN A 129 -5.01 -7.53 10.24
N GLY A 130 -5.16 -8.20 9.10
CA GLY A 130 -4.03 -8.59 8.26
C GLY A 130 -3.38 -7.35 7.67
N LEU A 131 -2.42 -6.75 8.38
CA LEU A 131 -1.58 -5.67 7.88
C LEU A 131 -0.54 -6.24 6.90
N PHE A 132 -1.03 -6.73 5.76
CA PHE A 132 -0.19 -7.14 4.64
C PHE A 132 0.25 -5.88 3.88
N THR A 133 1.54 -5.63 3.91
CA THR A 133 2.11 -4.44 3.31
C THR A 133 2.87 -4.83 2.05
N THR A 134 2.47 -4.23 0.92
CA THR A 134 3.30 -4.27 -0.28
C THR A 134 4.47 -3.32 -0.06
N THR A 135 5.69 -3.80 -0.30
CA THR A 135 6.89 -2.98 -0.25
C THR A 135 7.32 -2.60 -1.66
N LEU A 136 7.61 -1.32 -1.89
CA LEU A 136 8.09 -0.80 -3.16
C LEU A 136 9.39 -0.04 -2.89
N LYS A 137 10.50 -0.52 -3.45
CA LYS A 137 11.83 0.04 -3.20
C LYS A 137 12.48 0.53 -4.49
N GLY A 138 13.12 1.70 -4.42
CA GLY A 138 13.98 2.20 -5.50
C GLY A 138 13.65 3.63 -5.90
N HIS A 139 13.87 3.93 -7.17
CA HIS A 139 13.62 5.26 -7.75
C HIS A 139 12.44 5.16 -8.72
N GLY A 140 11.37 5.89 -8.45
CA GLY A 140 10.13 5.80 -9.23
C GLY A 140 8.99 6.52 -8.54
N ALA A 141 7.77 6.29 -9.02
CA ALA A 141 6.57 6.86 -8.43
C ALA A 141 5.52 5.78 -8.19
N VAL A 142 4.70 6.01 -7.17
CA VAL A 142 3.62 5.13 -6.72
C VAL A 142 2.35 5.96 -6.56
N ALA A 143 1.27 5.56 -7.21
CA ALA A 143 -0.06 6.09 -6.96
C ALA A 143 -0.76 5.21 -5.93
N VAL A 144 -1.17 5.81 -4.82
CA VAL A 144 -1.90 5.15 -3.72
C VAL A 144 -3.29 5.73 -3.58
N MET A 145 -4.23 4.94 -3.06
CA MET A 145 -5.63 5.29 -2.86
C MET A 145 -5.94 5.53 -1.39
N ALA A 146 -6.85 6.47 -1.16
CA ALA A 146 -7.42 6.71 0.15
C ALA A 146 -8.92 7.02 0.07
N HIS A 147 -9.62 6.63 1.14
CA HIS A 147 -11.00 6.99 1.36
C HIS A 147 -11.07 8.44 1.86
N GLY A 148 -11.01 9.37 0.92
CA GLY A 148 -10.79 10.80 1.17
C GLY A 148 -9.32 11.18 0.98
N GLY A 149 -8.95 12.42 1.26
CA GLY A 149 -7.56 12.86 1.17
C GLY A 149 -6.65 12.18 2.20
N VAL A 150 -5.34 12.22 1.93
CA VAL A 150 -4.31 11.82 2.91
C VAL A 150 -3.61 13.05 3.47
N ILE A 151 -3.16 12.93 4.71
CA ILE A 151 -2.17 13.84 5.30
C ILE A 151 -0.85 13.10 5.43
N GLU A 152 0.25 13.80 5.18
CA GLU A 152 1.60 13.31 5.42
C GLU A 152 2.08 13.82 6.79
N LEU A 153 2.44 12.90 7.68
CA LEU A 153 2.97 13.22 9.00
C LEU A 153 4.44 12.81 9.08
N PRO A 154 5.37 13.76 9.31
CA PRO A 154 6.79 13.45 9.43
C PRO A 154 7.07 12.69 10.72
N ILE A 155 7.88 11.64 10.61
CA ILE A 155 8.39 10.83 11.71
C ILE A 155 9.87 11.16 11.88
N ALA A 156 10.26 11.52 13.11
CA ALA A 156 11.64 11.82 13.45
C ALA A 156 12.04 11.16 14.77
N PRO A 157 13.35 10.92 15.02
CA PRO A 157 13.81 10.37 16.29
C PRO A 157 13.33 11.22 17.47
N GLY A 158 12.67 10.59 18.45
CA GLY A 158 12.07 11.28 19.61
C GLY A 158 10.73 11.97 19.34
N ARG A 159 10.20 11.89 18.12
CA ARG A 159 8.87 12.38 17.72
C ARG A 159 8.11 11.29 16.98
N GLU A 160 7.67 10.31 17.76
CA GLU A 160 6.90 9.17 17.30
C GLU A 160 5.48 9.59 16.90
N VAL A 161 4.89 8.87 15.95
CA VAL A 161 3.51 9.10 15.49
C VAL A 161 2.69 7.87 15.83
N HIS A 162 1.58 8.06 16.53
CA HIS A 162 0.61 7.01 16.82
C HIS A 162 -0.56 7.12 15.84
N VAL A 163 -0.81 6.07 15.07
CA VAL A 163 -1.83 6.04 14.01
C VAL A 163 -2.81 4.91 14.30
N ASP A 164 -4.10 5.17 14.10
CA ASP A 164 -5.10 4.12 14.09
C ASP A 164 -4.79 3.14 12.93
N PRO A 165 -4.70 1.82 13.18
CA PRO A 165 -4.45 0.85 12.10
C PRO A 165 -5.41 0.96 10.92
N GLN A 166 -6.66 1.40 11.11
CA GLN A 166 -7.65 1.55 10.04
C GLN A 166 -7.49 2.85 9.24
N ALA A 167 -6.82 3.85 9.81
CA ALA A 167 -6.53 5.14 9.16
C ALA A 167 -5.17 5.17 8.47
N TYR A 168 -4.34 4.16 8.68
CA TYR A 168 -3.03 4.02 8.04
C TYR A 168 -3.17 3.73 6.53
N VAL A 169 -2.37 4.37 5.68
CA VAL A 169 -2.35 4.13 4.23
C VAL A 169 -0.99 3.60 3.78
N ALA A 170 0.06 4.35 4.11
CA ALA A 170 1.44 4.02 3.74
C ALA A 170 2.45 4.71 4.66
N HIS A 171 3.70 4.27 4.66
CA HIS A 171 4.82 5.03 5.19
C HIS A 171 6.08 4.79 4.36
N HIS A 172 7.03 5.71 4.41
CA HIS A 172 8.36 5.53 3.80
C HIS A 172 9.48 5.95 4.75
N GLY A 173 10.69 5.48 4.44
CA GLY A 173 11.89 5.74 5.23
C GLY A 173 12.25 4.58 6.17
N ASP A 174 13.18 4.83 7.09
CA ASP A 174 13.58 3.88 8.12
C ASP A 174 12.63 4.02 9.33
N VAL A 175 11.43 3.48 9.16
CA VAL A 175 10.36 3.54 10.16
C VAL A 175 10.14 2.14 10.74
N ARG A 176 10.18 2.05 12.07
CA ARG A 176 9.76 0.87 12.81
C ARG A 176 8.30 1.05 13.17
N ASN A 177 7.52 0.03 12.84
CA ASN A 177 6.11 -0.04 13.20
C ASN A 177 5.92 -1.06 14.32
N LYS A 178 5.32 -0.61 15.42
CA LYS A 178 4.99 -1.43 16.56
C LYS A 178 3.49 -1.34 16.84
N LEU A 179 2.81 -2.49 16.82
CA LEU A 179 1.45 -2.57 17.32
C LEU A 179 1.47 -2.49 18.85
N SER A 180 1.02 -1.37 19.37
CA SER A 180 0.91 -1.12 20.80
C SER A 180 -0.57 -1.23 21.18
N THR A 181 -0.88 -2.03 22.21
CA THR A 181 -2.19 -1.99 22.84
C THR A 181 -2.25 -0.73 23.70
N ALA A 182 -3.33 0.05 23.60
CA ALA A 182 -3.55 1.17 24.49
C ALA A 182 -3.95 0.66 25.89
N LEU A 183 -3.04 -0.04 26.58
CA LEU A 183 -3.19 -0.45 27.97
C LEU A 183 -2.94 0.77 28.85
N GLY A 184 -3.87 1.73 28.85
CA GLY A 184 -3.58 2.98 29.55
C GLY A 184 -4.59 4.12 29.47
N TRP A 185 -5.89 3.88 29.32
CA TRP A 185 -6.87 4.84 29.84
C TRP A 185 -7.62 4.18 30.99
N ARG A 186 -7.51 4.77 32.17
CA ARG A 186 -8.24 4.40 33.40
C ARG A 186 -9.77 4.63 33.27
N ASP A 187 -10.28 4.71 32.05
CA ASP A 187 -11.63 5.11 31.66
C ASP A 187 -12.34 4.01 30.86
N MET A 188 -12.22 2.77 31.35
CA MET A 188 -13.19 1.69 31.16
C MET A 188 -14.60 2.03 31.72
N VAL A 189 -14.96 3.31 31.87
CA VAL A 189 -16.23 3.74 32.46
C VAL A 189 -17.21 4.07 31.34
N GLY A 190 -17.88 3.02 30.89
CA GLY A 190 -19.21 3.14 30.29
C GLY A 190 -19.24 2.95 28.77
N ARG A 191 -19.62 1.72 28.37
CA ARG A 191 -20.04 1.26 27.03
C ARG A 191 -18.94 0.63 26.17
N GLY A 192 -18.73 -0.68 26.37
CA GLY A 192 -18.67 -1.68 25.30
C GLY A 192 -17.69 -1.50 24.13
N SER A 193 -16.42 -1.14 24.37
CA SER A 193 -15.42 -1.05 23.30
C SER A 193 -14.31 -2.09 23.53
N GLY A 194 -14.28 -3.13 22.69
CA GLY A 194 -13.18 -4.10 22.65
C GLY A 194 -11.85 -3.42 22.29
N GLU A 195 -10.75 -3.97 22.82
CA GLU A 195 -9.33 -3.66 22.60
C GLU A 195 -8.99 -2.57 21.57
N ALA A 196 -8.57 -1.38 22.02
CA ALA A 196 -8.04 -0.33 21.15
C ALA A 196 -6.55 -0.59 20.83
N PHE A 197 -6.27 -0.94 19.58
CA PHE A 197 -4.92 -1.12 19.05
C PHE A 197 -4.45 0.15 18.33
N GLN A 198 -3.19 0.52 18.51
CA GLN A 198 -2.56 1.66 17.81
C GLN A 198 -1.23 1.24 17.18
N LEU A 199 -0.91 1.82 16.03
CA LEU A 199 0.39 1.70 15.38
C LEU A 199 1.30 2.81 15.88
N GLU A 200 2.33 2.46 16.63
CA GLU A 200 3.41 3.34 17.05
C GLU A 200 4.50 3.32 15.96
N LEU A 201 4.73 4.46 15.32
CA LEU A 201 5.70 4.65 14.25
C LEU A 201 6.86 5.49 14.75
N SER A 202 8.05 4.91 14.79
CA SER A 202 9.29 5.54 15.25
C SER A 202 10.41 5.41 14.22
N GLY A 203 11.38 6.32 14.23
CA GLY A 203 12.50 6.33 13.28
C GLY A 203 12.58 7.61 12.47
N SER A 204 12.88 7.50 11.17
CA SER A 204 13.02 8.65 10.27
C SER A 204 12.29 8.40 8.95
N GLY A 205 11.29 9.23 8.64
CA GLY A 205 10.46 9.07 7.45
C GLY A 205 9.17 9.87 7.52
N ALA A 206 8.12 9.39 6.85
CA ALA A 206 6.78 9.95 7.00
C ALA A 206 5.72 8.86 6.85
N VAL A 207 4.55 9.10 7.45
CA VAL A 207 3.36 8.26 7.33
C VAL A 207 2.23 9.04 6.66
N TYR A 208 1.51 8.35 5.78
CA TYR A 208 0.30 8.81 5.12
C TYR A 208 -0.91 8.26 5.86
N VAL A 209 -1.76 9.17 6.33
CA VAL A 209 -2.96 8.86 7.14
C VAL A 209 -4.18 9.42 6.44
N GLN A 210 -5.27 8.66 6.43
CA GLN A 210 -6.55 9.09 5.87
C GLN A 210 -7.58 9.42 6.95
N ALA A 211 -8.61 10.18 6.58
CA ALA A 211 -9.72 10.53 7.46
C ALA A 211 -10.87 9.50 7.44
N SER A 212 -10.56 8.20 7.33
CA SER A 212 -11.55 7.12 7.28
C SER A 212 -10.99 5.82 7.87
N GLU A 213 -11.87 5.00 8.44
CA GLU A 213 -11.57 3.66 8.97
C GLU A 213 -12.04 2.53 8.03
N GLU A 214 -12.62 2.89 6.88
CA GLU A 214 -13.13 1.93 5.90
C GLU A 214 -11.98 1.29 5.10
N LYS A 215 -12.10 -0.04 4.91
CA LYS A 215 -11.25 -0.82 3.99
C LYS A 215 -11.81 -0.76 2.56
N LEU A 216 -10.92 -0.83 1.57
CA LEU A 216 -11.27 -0.79 0.14
C LEU A 216 -11.67 -2.16 -0.41
#